data_AF-A0A735YT49-F1
#
_entry.id   AF-A0A735YT49-F1
#
_cell.length_a   1.000
_cell.length_b   1.000
_cell.length_c   1.000
_cell.angle_alpha   90.00
_cell.angle_beta   90.00
_cell.angle_gamma   90.00
#
_symmetry.space_group_name_H-M   'P 1'
#
loop_
_entity.id
_entity.type
_entity.pdbx_description
1 polymer ?
#
loop_
_entity_poly.entity_id
_entity_poly.type
_entity_poly.pdbx_seq_one_letter_code
_entity_poly.pdbx_strand_id
1 'polypeptide(L)'
;RIDHVGDQAIFIYITERDANGEYPIARMERNEFWLAESSLVEYLYNIISGAKDIGFTEEDLHLSQWKAQQKMNEKRDAALLDLEDYHEAFWAKLDALVD
;
A
#
# COMPACT_ATOMS: atom_id res chain seq x y z
N ARG A 1 -7.04 -4.30 -7.42
CA ARG A 1 -7.71 -3.36 -6.49
C ARG A 1 -8.27 -4.16 -5.34
N ILE A 2 -8.14 -3.69 -4.10
CA ILE A 2 -8.72 -4.33 -2.91
C ILE A 2 -9.81 -3.41 -2.35
N ASP A 3 -10.95 -3.99 -1.99
CA ASP A 3 -12.03 -3.27 -1.32
C ASP A 3 -11.61 -2.99 0.13
N HIS A 4 -11.75 -1.73 0.54
CA HIS A 4 -11.28 -1.24 1.83
C HIS A 4 -12.45 -0.80 2.72
N VAL A 5 -12.22 -0.89 4.03
CA VAL A 5 -13.21 -0.53 5.06
C VAL A 5 -13.30 0.97 5.34
N GLY A 6 -12.36 1.77 4.81
CA GLY A 6 -12.31 3.22 4.95
C GLY A 6 -12.12 3.93 3.62
N ASP A 7 -11.81 5.23 3.68
CA ASP A 7 -11.72 6.11 2.50
C ASP A 7 -10.48 5.87 1.64
N GLN A 8 -9.45 5.25 2.23
CA GLN A 8 -8.20 4.98 1.53
C GLN A 8 -8.35 3.91 0.45
N ALA A 9 -7.53 4.05 -0.56
CA ALA A 9 -7.46 3.19 -1.70
C ALA A 9 -6.34 2.15 -1.55
N ILE A 10 -6.68 0.85 -1.49
CA ILE A 10 -5.72 -0.26 -1.35
C ILE A 10 -5.47 -0.99 -2.68
N PHE A 11 -4.20 -1.29 -2.96
CA PHE A 11 -3.77 -2.02 -4.15
C PHE A 11 -2.74 -3.09 -3.79
N ILE A 12 -2.83 -4.24 -4.46
CA ILE A 12 -1.67 -5.13 -4.58
C ILE A 12 -0.76 -4.51 -5.65
N TYR A 13 0.47 -4.17 -5.28
CA TYR A 13 1.42 -3.49 -6.15
C TYR A 13 2.26 -4.54 -6.92
N ILE A 14 1.88 -4.80 -8.16
CA ILE A 14 2.42 -5.91 -8.98
C ILE A 14 3.80 -5.54 -9.52
N THR A 15 4.81 -5.69 -8.67
CA THR A 15 6.24 -5.60 -9.02
C THR A 15 6.85 -6.98 -9.04
N GLU A 16 7.58 -7.37 -7.99
CA GLU A 16 8.18 -8.70 -7.84
C GLU A 16 7.65 -9.38 -6.58
N ARG A 17 7.49 -10.70 -6.65
CA ARG A 17 7.05 -11.49 -5.48
C ARG A 17 8.17 -11.66 -4.48
N ASP A 18 7.83 -11.71 -3.20
CA ASP A 18 8.74 -12.06 -2.12
C ASP A 18 8.96 -13.58 -1.99
N ALA A 19 9.71 -14.00 -0.96
CA ALA A 19 9.98 -15.42 -0.69
C ALA A 19 8.72 -16.24 -0.34
N ASN A 20 7.63 -15.58 0.07
CA ASN A 20 6.35 -16.20 0.38
C ASN A 20 5.40 -16.20 -0.83
N GLY A 21 5.81 -15.59 -1.94
CA GLY A 21 4.98 -15.47 -3.15
C GLY A 21 4.04 -14.27 -3.14
N GLU A 22 4.23 -13.31 -2.24
CA GLU A 22 3.38 -12.14 -2.05
C GLU A 22 3.93 -10.90 -2.76
N TYR A 23 3.02 -10.00 -3.14
CA TYR A 23 3.34 -8.66 -3.64
C TYR A 23 3.05 -7.62 -2.54
N PRO A 24 3.77 -6.48 -2.52
CA PRO A 24 3.51 -5.40 -1.58
C PRO A 24 2.12 -4.79 -1.70
N ILE A 25 1.68 -4.11 -0.64
CA ILE A 25 0.48 -3.29 -0.66
C ILE A 25 0.86 -1.83 -0.87
N ALA A 26 0.18 -1.18 -1.81
CA ALA A 26 0.20 0.27 -1.95
C ALA A 26 -1.12 0.87 -1.45
N ARG A 27 -1.02 2.06 -0.85
CA ARG A 27 -2.14 2.87 -0.38
C ARG A 27 -2.17 4.19 -1.14
N MET A 28 -3.38 4.70 -1.35
CA MET A 28 -3.60 6.03 -1.89
C MET A 28 -4.65 6.76 -1.04
N GLU A 29 -4.34 7.99 -0.65
CA GLU A 29 -5.26 8.88 0.05
C GLU A 29 -5.18 10.26 -0.57
N ARG A 30 -6.31 10.76 -1.07
CA ARG A 30 -6.37 12.01 -1.84
C ARG A 30 -5.39 11.97 -3.03
N ASN A 31 -4.29 12.72 -2.94
CA ASN A 31 -3.26 12.86 -3.96
C ASN A 31 -1.95 12.11 -3.63
N GLU A 32 -1.88 11.43 -2.48
CA GLU A 32 -0.68 10.72 -2.05
C GLU A 32 -0.77 9.22 -2.40
N PHE A 33 0.32 8.65 -2.90
CA PHE A 33 0.47 7.22 -3.19
C PHE A 33 1.77 6.70 -2.56
N TRP A 34 1.71 5.60 -1.80
CA TRP A 34 2.88 5.03 -1.13
C TRP A 34 2.77 3.52 -0.90
N LEU A 35 3.91 2.83 -0.75
CA LEU A 35 3.93 1.47 -0.22
C LEU A 35 3.65 1.47 1.28
N ALA A 36 2.80 0.54 1.72
CA ALA A 36 2.38 0.42 3.11
C ALA A 36 2.72 -0.97 3.67
N GLU A 37 1.80 -1.93 3.61
CA GLU A 37 2.03 -3.27 4.14
C GLU A 37 2.95 -4.12 3.25
N SER A 38 3.65 -5.08 3.87
CA SER A 38 4.52 -6.04 3.20
C SER A 38 3.78 -6.89 2.17
N SER A 39 2.50 -7.18 2.42
CA SER A 39 1.68 -8.11 1.63
C SER A 39 0.19 -7.97 1.95
N LEU A 40 -0.65 -8.63 1.14
CA LEU A 40 -2.08 -8.77 1.42
C LEU A 40 -2.32 -9.52 2.74
N VAL A 41 -1.43 -10.44 3.10
CA VAL A 41 -1.49 -11.18 4.37
C VAL A 41 -1.43 -10.21 5.54
N GLU A 42 -0.39 -9.38 5.63
CA GLU A 42 -0.26 -8.38 6.71
C GLU A 42 -1.48 -7.46 6.77
N TYR A 43 -1.95 -6.96 5.62
CA TYR A 43 -3.14 -6.12 5.55
C TYR A 43 -4.38 -6.81 6.16
N LEU A 44 -4.67 -8.06 5.78
CA LEU A 44 -5.86 -8.77 6.27
C LEU A 44 -5.74 -9.13 7.76
N TYR A 45 -4.55 -9.46 8.26
CA TYR A 45 -4.34 -9.67 9.70
C TYR A 45 -4.67 -8.40 10.49
N ASN A 46 -4.24 -7.23 10.02
CA ASN A 46 -4.57 -5.94 10.64
C ASN A 46 -6.08 -5.64 10.59
N ILE A 47 -6.78 -5.97 9.50
CA ILE A 47 -8.23 -5.77 9.43
C ILE A 47 -8.98 -6.66 10.43
N ILE A 48 -8.58 -7.93 10.55
CA ILE A 48 -9.29 -8.91 11.37
C ILE A 48 -8.96 -8.75 12.86
N SER A 49 -7.82 -8.15 13.22
CA SER A 49 -7.43 -7.89 14.63
C SER A 49 -8.46 -7.05 15.42
N GLY A 50 -9.33 -6.30 14.74
CA GLY A 50 -10.44 -5.58 15.37
C GLY A 50 -11.60 -6.46 15.87
N ALA A 51 -11.63 -7.74 15.50
CA ALA A 51 -12.64 -8.69 15.97
C ALA A 51 -12.33 -9.17 17.40
N LYS A 52 -13.33 -9.18 18.29
CA LYS A 52 -13.15 -9.49 19.73
C LYS A 52 -12.79 -10.96 20.01
N ASP A 53 -13.05 -11.86 19.08
CA ASP A 53 -12.97 -13.31 19.22
C ASP A 53 -11.85 -13.95 18.38
N ILE A 54 -11.00 -13.15 17.73
CA ILE A 54 -9.94 -13.67 16.84
C ILE A 54 -8.70 -14.19 17.59
N GLY A 55 -8.54 -13.83 18.86
CA GLY A 55 -7.46 -14.33 19.72
C GLY A 55 -6.11 -13.60 19.56
N PHE A 56 -6.09 -12.47 18.86
CA PHE A 56 -4.98 -11.51 18.81
C PHE A 56 -5.52 -10.08 18.60
N THR A 57 -4.68 -9.09 18.84
CA THR A 57 -4.96 -7.66 18.66
C THR A 57 -3.92 -7.00 17.77
N GLU A 58 -4.11 -5.72 17.42
CA GLU A 58 -3.15 -4.96 16.61
C GLU A 58 -1.74 -4.92 17.24
N GLU A 59 -1.64 -4.89 18.57
CA GLU A 59 -0.37 -4.89 19.30
C GLU A 59 0.49 -6.15 19.05
N ASP A 60 -0.16 -7.27 18.69
CA ASP A 60 0.51 -8.54 18.40
C ASP A 60 1.09 -8.58 16.98
N LEU A 61 0.75 -7.61 16.13
CA LEU A 61 1.03 -7.60 14.69
C LEU A 61 2.29 -6.80 14.32
N HIS A 62 3.05 -6.30 15.29
CA HIS A 62 4.35 -5.65 15.07
C HIS A 62 5.48 -6.66 14.81
N LEU A 63 5.32 -7.48 13.78
CA LEU A 63 6.22 -8.58 13.45
C LEU A 63 7.46 -8.08 12.70
N SER A 64 8.64 -8.43 13.22
CA SER A 64 9.92 -7.97 12.66
C SER A 64 10.15 -8.39 11.21
N GLN A 65 9.66 -9.56 10.80
CA GLN A 65 9.76 -10.05 9.42
C GLN A 65 8.94 -9.22 8.44
N TRP A 66 7.77 -8.70 8.82
CA TRP A 66 6.96 -7.84 7.97
C TRP A 66 7.64 -6.51 7.75
N LYS A 67 8.18 -5.91 8.83
CA LYS A 67 8.97 -4.68 8.73
C LYS A 67 10.24 -4.85 7.89
N ALA A 68 10.90 -6.00 7.98
CA ALA A 68 12.04 -6.31 7.14
C ALA A 68 11.65 -6.41 5.66
N GLN A 69 10.51 -7.06 5.36
CA GLN A 69 10.01 -7.20 3.99
C GLN A 69 9.53 -5.85 3.42
N GLN A 70 8.86 -5.01 4.20
CA GLN A 70 8.50 -3.63 3.81
C GLN A 70 9.72 -2.84 3.34
N LYS A 71 10.79 -2.84 4.15
CA LYS A 71 12.05 -2.17 3.80
C LYS A 71 12.68 -2.71 2.53
N MET A 72 12.56 -4.02 2.27
CA MET A 72 13.04 -4.62 1.03
C MET A 72 12.20 -4.20 -0.17
N ASN A 73 10.88 -4.18 -0.03
CA ASN A 73 9.94 -3.75 -1.06
C ASN A 73 10.18 -2.27 -1.43
N GLU A 74 10.24 -1.38 -0.44
CA GLU A 74 10.55 0.04 -0.64
C GLU A 74 11.86 0.24 -1.39
N LYS A 75 12.93 -0.45 -0.98
CA LYS A 75 14.23 -0.32 -1.65
C LYS A 75 14.21 -0.83 -3.09
N ARG A 76 13.52 -1.95 -3.33
CA ARG A 76 13.42 -2.56 -4.66
C ARG A 76 12.57 -1.71 -5.61
N ASP A 77 11.46 -1.18 -5.09
CA ASP A 77 10.41 -0.56 -5.90
C ASP A 77 10.49 0.97 -5.90
N ALA A 78 11.47 1.57 -5.22
CA ALA A 78 11.66 3.03 -5.12
C ALA A 78 11.61 3.75 -6.47
N ALA A 79 12.26 3.20 -7.49
CA ALA A 79 12.28 3.83 -8.82
C ALA A 79 10.93 3.78 -9.56
N LEU A 80 10.07 2.82 -9.21
CA LEU A 80 8.71 2.73 -9.75
C LEU A 80 7.77 3.66 -8.98
N LEU A 81 7.92 3.72 -7.65
CA LEU A 81 7.16 4.62 -6.80
C LEU A 81 7.38 6.10 -7.13
N ASP A 82 8.60 6.48 -7.52
CA ASP A 82 8.93 7.84 -7.96
C ASP A 82 8.16 8.26 -9.24
N LEU A 83 7.57 7.30 -9.95
CA LEU A 83 6.75 7.54 -11.15
C LEU A 83 5.25 7.63 -10.83
N GLU A 84 4.83 7.34 -9.59
CA GLU A 84 3.42 7.29 -9.18
C GLU A 84 2.92 8.69 -8.80
N ASP A 85 2.84 9.58 -9.79
CA ASP A 85 2.29 10.93 -9.65
C ASP A 85 1.29 11.22 -10.77
N TYR A 86 0.54 12.31 -10.61
CA TYR A 86 -0.33 12.85 -11.65
C TYR A 86 0.47 13.12 -12.91
N HIS A 87 -0.05 12.64 -14.03
CA HIS A 87 0.55 12.87 -15.33
C HIS A 87 0.60 14.38 -15.64
N GLU A 88 1.74 14.92 -16.09
CA GLU A 88 1.92 16.36 -16.40
C GLU A 88 0.81 16.96 -17.28
N ALA A 89 0.39 16.24 -18.33
CA ALA A 89 -0.72 16.65 -19.19
C ALA A 89 -2.09 16.79 -18.48
N PHE A 90 -2.28 16.22 -17.30
CA PHE A 90 -3.45 16.46 -16.46
C PHE A 90 -3.44 17.90 -15.93
N TRP A 91 -2.30 18.34 -15.36
CA TRP A 91 -2.12 19.71 -14.87
C TRP A 91 -2.26 20.73 -15.99
N ALA A 92 -1.59 20.50 -17.13
CA ALA A 92 -1.67 21.41 -18.28
C ALA A 92 -3.12 21.63 -18.79
N LYS A 93 -3.98 20.62 -18.67
CA LYS A 93 -5.41 20.74 -19.03
C LYS A 93 -6.21 21.50 -17.97
N LEU A 94 -5.88 21.35 -16.69
CA LEU A 94 -6.53 22.10 -15.62
C LEU A 94 -6.19 23.59 -15.70
N ASP A 95 -4.93 23.92 -15.99
CA ASP A 95 -4.50 25.31 -16.18
C ASP A 95 -5.28 25.98 -17.33
N ALA A 96 -5.49 25.24 -18.43
CA ALA A 96 -6.26 25.72 -19.58
C ALA A 96 -7.77 25.86 -19.34
N LEU A 97 -8.32 25.45 -18.19
CA LEU A 97 -9.72 25.70 -17.84
C LEU A 97 -9.95 27.09 -17.24
N VAL A 98 -8.88 27.77 -16.81
CA VAL A 98 -8.94 29.07 -16.15
C VAL A 98 -8.75 30.23 -17.16
N ASP A 99 -8.28 29.93 -18.38
CA ASP A 99 -8.21 30.85 -19.53
C ASP A 99 -9.55 30.95 -20.29
#